data_AF-A0A132BBS0-F1
#
_entry.id   AF-A0A132BBS0-F1
#
_cell.length_a   1.000
_cell.length_b   1.000
_cell.length_c   1.000
_cell.angle_alpha   90.00
_cell.angle_beta   90.00
_cell.angle_gamma   90.00
#
_symmetry.space_group_name_H-M   'P 1'
#
loop_
_entity.id
_entity.type
_entity.pdbx_description
1 polymer ?
#
loop_
_entity_poly.entity_id
_entity_poly.type
_entity_poly.pdbx_seq_one_letter_code
_entity_poly.pdbx_strand_id
1 'polypeptide(L)'
;MISVIVARRLISLQGEIVDAACVNTSADRQVTPSTSASGDSVLLVQRSFDASFRPDLVGKQACIGFNGTDFKAVDCAATGTQFVSLVGGALKSGTACQSGHDGAAQLTVDSTGTKCVGVTLTTVTPTAP
;
A
#
# COMPACT_ATOMS: atom_id res chain seq x y z
N MET A 1 2.94 -9.45 -15.15
CA MET A 1 2.61 -9.01 -13.77
C MET A 1 1.55 -7.93 -13.88
N ILE A 2 0.51 -8.00 -13.05
CA ILE A 2 -0.60 -7.04 -13.03
C ILE A 2 -0.34 -6.06 -11.90
N SER A 3 -0.08 -4.79 -12.21
CA SER A 3 -0.07 -3.73 -11.20
C SER A 3 -1.46 -3.19 -11.01
N VAL A 4 -1.82 -2.96 -9.74
CA VAL A 4 -3.09 -2.42 -9.32
C VAL A 4 -2.85 -0.99 -8.82
N ILE A 5 -3.59 -0.03 -9.36
CA ILE A 5 -3.74 1.27 -8.72
C ILE A 5 -4.78 1.11 -7.60
N VAL A 6 -4.34 1.15 -6.36
CA VAL A 6 -5.25 1.37 -5.22
C VAL A 6 -5.42 2.88 -5.07
N ALA A 7 -6.66 3.31 -4.88
CA ALA A 7 -7.16 4.68 -4.93
C ALA A 7 -6.10 5.76 -4.61
N ARG A 8 -5.50 6.27 -5.68
CA ARG A 8 -5.08 7.64 -5.99
C ARG A 8 -4.54 8.55 -4.84
N ARG A 9 -3.21 8.71 -4.74
CA ARG A 9 -2.45 9.58 -3.79
C ARG A 9 -2.73 9.15 -2.36
N LEU A 10 -1.76 8.92 -1.49
CA LEU A 10 -0.33 9.22 -1.46
C LEU A 10 0.15 8.45 -0.24
N ILE A 11 1.15 7.60 -0.34
CA ILE A 11 2.04 7.38 0.80
C ILE A 11 2.40 8.78 1.35
N SER A 12 1.80 9.20 2.48
CA SER A 12 1.93 10.49 3.16
C SER A 12 3.42 10.85 3.32
N LEU A 13 3.74 12.09 3.71
CA LEU A 13 5.10 12.51 4.06
C LEU A 13 5.86 11.52 4.98
N GLN A 14 5.13 10.62 5.65
CA GLN A 14 5.64 9.60 6.57
C GLN A 14 5.55 8.16 6.06
N GLY A 15 4.90 7.87 4.92
CA GLY A 15 4.77 6.51 4.41
C GLY A 15 3.35 5.97 4.22
N GLU A 16 2.31 6.67 4.67
CA GLU A 16 0.96 6.10 4.90
C GLU A 16 0.08 6.14 3.64
N ILE A 17 -0.63 5.09 3.25
CA ILE A 17 -1.48 5.09 2.04
C ILE A 17 -2.58 6.15 2.15
N VAL A 18 -2.88 6.86 1.04
CA VAL A 18 -4.00 7.80 0.97
C VAL A 18 -4.94 7.45 -0.20
N ASP A 19 -6.15 8.02 -0.22
CA ASP A 19 -7.21 7.98 -1.23
C ASP A 19 -7.25 9.25 -2.10
N ALA A 20 -7.77 9.18 -3.33
CA ALA A 20 -8.23 10.34 -4.10
C ALA A 20 -9.07 9.92 -5.32
N ALA A 21 -9.58 10.94 -6.06
CA ALA A 21 -10.47 10.83 -7.25
C ALA A 21 -9.87 10.02 -8.44
N CYS A 22 -10.29 10.04 -9.74
CA CYS A 22 -9.77 9.13 -10.82
C CYS A 22 -9.10 9.72 -12.15
N VAL A 23 -7.76 9.92 -12.31
CA VAL A 23 -7.11 10.58 -13.50
C VAL A 23 -5.56 10.48 -13.67
N ASN A 24 -4.73 9.88 -12.81
CA ASN A 24 -3.25 9.97 -13.02
C ASN A 24 -2.52 8.65 -12.69
N THR A 25 -1.68 8.18 -13.63
CA THR A 25 -1.09 6.83 -13.75
C THR A 25 0.38 6.73 -13.30
N SER A 26 0.96 7.75 -12.64
CA SER A 26 2.39 7.72 -12.26
C SER A 26 2.76 6.59 -11.29
N ALA A 27 4.02 6.15 -11.33
CA ALA A 27 4.59 5.03 -10.58
C ALA A 27 4.33 5.11 -9.06
N ASP A 28 4.37 6.32 -8.48
CA ASP A 28 4.05 6.62 -7.07
C ASP A 28 2.65 6.18 -6.60
N ARG A 29 1.82 5.67 -7.51
CA ARG A 29 0.40 5.35 -7.34
C ARG A 29 0.08 3.88 -7.63
N GLN A 30 1.09 3.05 -7.87
CA GLN A 30 0.93 1.65 -8.27
C GLN A 30 1.44 0.73 -7.17
N VAL A 31 0.61 -0.26 -6.82
CA VAL A 31 1.04 -1.40 -6.02
C VAL A 31 0.81 -2.70 -6.78
N THR A 32 1.70 -3.67 -6.60
CA THR A 32 1.60 -4.96 -7.29
C THR A 32 1.40 -6.06 -6.27
N PRO A 33 0.28 -6.79 -6.31
CA PRO A 33 0.15 -8.03 -5.57
C PRO A 33 1.31 -8.97 -5.91
N SER A 34 2.02 -9.43 -4.89
CA SER A 34 3.17 -10.31 -5.02
C SER A 34 3.31 -11.18 -3.77
N THR A 35 4.40 -11.90 -3.69
CA THR A 35 4.80 -12.70 -2.54
C THR A 35 6.15 -12.18 -2.04
N SER A 36 6.32 -12.01 -0.73
CA SER A 36 7.60 -11.66 -0.12
C SER A 36 8.59 -12.83 -0.24
N ALA A 37 9.87 -12.58 0.05
CA ALA A 37 10.88 -13.63 0.14
C ALA A 37 10.57 -14.68 1.22
N SER A 38 9.77 -14.33 2.24
CA SER A 38 9.29 -15.24 3.29
C SER A 38 8.06 -16.05 2.90
N GLY A 39 7.45 -15.80 1.75
CA GLY A 39 6.23 -16.49 1.28
C GLY A 39 4.92 -15.78 1.61
N ASP A 40 4.96 -14.60 2.23
CA ASP A 40 3.76 -13.86 2.61
C ASP A 40 3.15 -13.12 1.41
N SER A 41 1.83 -13.05 1.34
CA SER A 41 1.14 -12.20 0.37
C SER A 41 1.38 -10.72 0.69
N VAL A 42 1.94 -9.99 -0.27
CA VAL A 42 2.31 -8.57 -0.09
C VAL A 42 1.82 -7.72 -1.25
N LEU A 43 1.77 -6.42 -1.00
CA LEU A 43 1.63 -5.39 -2.03
C LEU A 43 2.95 -4.66 -2.18
N LEU A 44 3.63 -4.86 -3.31
CA LEU A 44 4.87 -4.17 -3.66
C LEU A 44 4.55 -2.73 -4.05
N VAL A 45 5.30 -1.77 -3.52
CA VAL A 45 5.22 -0.37 -3.95
C VAL A 45 6.09 -0.18 -5.19
N GLN A 46 5.52 0.34 -6.27
CA GLN A 46 6.25 0.56 -7.53
C GLN A 46 6.86 1.97 -7.60
N ARG A 47 7.68 2.31 -6.59
CA ARG A 47 8.46 3.55 -6.58
C ARG A 47 9.75 3.35 -5.78
N SER A 48 10.80 4.04 -6.20
CA SER A 48 11.99 4.22 -5.37
C SER A 48 11.76 5.31 -4.33
N PHE A 49 12.48 5.22 -3.22
CA PHE A 49 12.50 6.24 -2.17
C PHE A 49 13.83 6.98 -2.18
N ASP A 50 13.77 8.29 -1.94
CA ASP A 50 14.95 9.13 -1.73
C ASP A 50 15.22 9.35 -0.25
N ALA A 51 16.48 9.71 0.07
CA ALA A 51 16.95 9.86 1.44
C ALA A 51 16.32 11.06 2.18
N SER A 52 15.80 12.05 1.45
CA SER A 52 15.16 13.23 2.07
C SER A 52 13.73 12.92 2.54
N PHE A 53 13.18 11.78 2.12
CA PHE A 53 11.80 11.38 2.38
C PHE A 53 11.71 10.11 3.25
N ARG A 54 12.28 9.00 2.79
CA ARG A 54 12.31 7.72 3.52
C ARG A 54 13.69 7.09 3.41
N PRO A 55 14.68 7.62 4.17
CA PRO A 55 16.05 7.13 4.13
C PRO A 55 16.17 5.64 4.48
N ASP A 56 15.22 5.12 5.27
CA ASP A 56 15.14 3.71 5.66
C ASP A 56 14.75 2.76 4.52
N LEU A 57 14.17 3.28 3.43
CA LEU A 57 13.72 2.53 2.25
C LEU A 57 14.57 2.79 0.99
N VAL A 58 15.60 3.66 1.08
CA VAL A 58 16.49 3.94 -0.05
C VAL A 58 17.21 2.66 -0.47
N GLY A 59 17.13 2.33 -1.77
CA GLY A 59 17.75 1.13 -2.33
C GLY A 59 17.08 -0.18 -1.95
N LYS A 60 15.87 -0.13 -1.37
CA LYS A 60 15.12 -1.31 -0.94
C LYS A 60 13.81 -1.47 -1.72
N GLN A 61 13.35 -2.71 -1.84
CA GLN A 61 12.00 -2.97 -2.30
C GLN A 61 11.02 -2.71 -1.16
N ALA A 62 10.11 -1.75 -1.37
CA ALA A 62 9.09 -1.44 -0.38
C ALA A 62 7.82 -2.27 -0.60
N CYS A 63 7.21 -2.65 0.51
CA CYS A 63 5.91 -3.32 0.63
C CYS A 63 4.97 -2.44 1.44
N ILE A 64 3.68 -2.73 1.40
CA ILE A 64 2.72 -2.15 2.34
C ILE A 64 2.64 -3.03 3.60
N GLY A 65 2.84 -2.42 4.76
CA GLY A 65 2.64 -3.03 6.07
C GLY A 65 1.65 -2.25 6.92
N PHE A 66 1.16 -2.89 7.98
CA PHE A 66 0.27 -2.32 8.98
C PHE A 66 1.02 -2.15 10.29
N ASN A 67 0.94 -0.96 10.90
CA ASN A 67 1.58 -0.65 12.19
C ASN A 67 0.62 -0.67 13.39
N GLY A 68 -0.63 -1.09 13.20
CA GLY A 68 -1.68 -1.05 14.23
C GLY A 68 -2.70 0.06 14.03
N THR A 69 -2.36 1.12 13.29
CA THR A 69 -3.25 2.25 13.00
C THR A 69 -3.39 2.51 11.51
N ASP A 70 -2.30 2.41 10.75
CA ASP A 70 -2.20 2.87 9.37
C ASP A 70 -1.50 1.84 8.48
N PHE A 71 -1.84 1.88 7.19
CA PHE A 71 -1.10 1.16 6.17
C PHE A 71 0.04 2.04 5.67
N LYS A 72 1.27 1.55 5.73
CA LYS A 72 2.45 2.32 5.35
C LYS A 72 3.48 1.54 4.55
N ALA A 73 4.30 2.25 3.80
CA ALA A 73 5.47 1.66 3.15
C ALA A 73 6.51 1.20 4.18
N VAL A 74 6.95 -0.03 4.02
CA VAL A 74 7.94 -0.73 4.86
C VAL A 74 8.89 -1.52 3.96
N ASP A 75 10.03 -1.93 4.51
CA ASP A 75 10.95 -2.82 3.82
C ASP A 75 10.28 -4.21 3.63
N CYS A 76 10.22 -4.71 2.40
CA CYS A 76 9.66 -6.04 2.13
C CYS A 76 10.44 -7.17 2.81
N ALA A 77 11.69 -6.95 3.20
CA ALA A 77 12.51 -7.92 3.93
C ALA A 77 12.40 -7.77 5.46
N ALA A 78 11.60 -6.81 5.96
CA ALA A 78 11.42 -6.63 7.39
C ALA A 78 10.74 -7.84 8.04
N THR A 79 11.30 -8.33 9.14
CA THR A 79 10.70 -9.40 9.94
C THR A 79 9.66 -8.84 10.92
N GLY A 80 8.70 -9.67 11.32
CA GLY A 80 7.66 -9.28 12.28
C GLY A 80 6.68 -8.21 11.78
N THR A 81 6.71 -7.89 10.49
CA THR A 81 5.81 -6.91 9.87
C THR A 81 4.51 -7.59 9.47
N GLN A 82 3.38 -6.99 9.83
CA GLN A 82 2.08 -7.41 9.31
C GLN A 82 1.90 -6.81 7.92
N PHE A 83 2.09 -7.61 6.87
CA PHE A 83 1.93 -7.12 5.51
C PHE A 83 0.47 -6.93 5.12
N VAL A 84 0.22 -5.95 4.27
CA VAL A 84 -1.08 -5.72 3.66
C VAL A 84 -1.13 -6.46 2.32
N SER A 85 -2.24 -7.15 2.09
CA SER A 85 -2.52 -7.89 0.87
C SER A 85 -3.88 -7.48 0.31
N LEU A 86 -4.11 -7.84 -0.95
CA LEU A 86 -5.42 -7.67 -1.60
C LEU A 86 -6.22 -8.96 -1.45
N VAL A 87 -7.31 -8.93 -0.68
CA VAL A 87 -8.16 -10.09 -0.42
C VAL A 87 -9.61 -9.73 -0.71
N GLY A 88 -10.22 -10.43 -1.68
CA GLY A 88 -11.62 -10.20 -2.06
C GLY A 88 -11.89 -8.77 -2.53
N GLY A 89 -10.90 -8.12 -3.16
CA GLY A 89 -11.01 -6.74 -3.62
C GLY A 89 -10.85 -5.68 -2.52
N ALA A 90 -10.47 -6.05 -1.30
CA ALA A 90 -10.18 -5.11 -0.21
C ALA A 90 -8.72 -5.21 0.24
N LEU A 91 -8.16 -4.11 0.73
CA LEU A 91 -6.85 -4.10 1.38
C LEU A 91 -6.97 -4.62 2.80
N LYS A 92 -6.22 -5.67 3.14
CA LYS A 92 -6.29 -6.34 4.45
C LYS A 92 -4.94 -6.71 5.02
N SER A 93 -4.84 -6.66 6.35
CA SER A 93 -3.75 -7.23 7.14
C SER A 93 -4.31 -7.85 8.41
N GLY A 94 -4.27 -9.18 8.53
CA GLY A 94 -4.96 -9.89 9.61
C GLY A 94 -6.47 -9.56 9.61
N THR A 95 -6.99 -9.09 10.75
CA THR A 95 -8.37 -8.58 10.87
C THR A 95 -8.54 -7.16 10.33
N ALA A 96 -7.45 -6.38 10.25
CA ALA A 96 -7.52 -4.98 9.84
C ALA A 96 -7.76 -4.86 8.33
N CYS A 97 -8.49 -3.82 7.94
CA CYS A 97 -8.76 -3.54 6.54
C CYS A 97 -8.96 -2.05 6.28
N GLN A 98 -8.79 -1.64 5.03
CA GLN A 98 -9.17 -0.30 4.62
C GLN A 98 -10.69 -0.11 4.77
N SER A 99 -11.09 1.00 5.38
CA SER A 99 -12.47 1.32 5.74
C SER A 99 -13.04 2.54 5.03
N GLY A 100 -12.20 3.25 4.28
CA GLY A 100 -12.58 4.44 3.56
C GLY A 100 -11.40 5.39 3.43
N HIS A 101 -11.72 6.67 3.49
CA HIS A 101 -10.75 7.74 3.57
C HIS A 101 -11.30 8.89 4.41
N ASP A 102 -10.43 9.74 4.93
CA ASP A 102 -10.81 10.94 5.65
C ASP A 102 -11.03 12.14 4.71
N GLY A 103 -11.30 13.32 5.30
CA GLY A 103 -11.52 14.58 4.55
C GLY A 103 -10.25 15.18 3.93
N ALA A 104 -9.06 14.75 4.36
CA ALA A 104 -7.78 15.01 3.71
C ALA A 104 -7.40 13.90 2.71
N ALA A 105 -8.39 13.04 2.42
CA ALA A 105 -8.28 11.87 1.60
C ALA A 105 -7.25 10.87 2.11
N GLN A 106 -6.88 10.84 3.40
CA GLN A 106 -6.04 9.78 4.01
C GLN A 106 -6.79 8.46 4.05
N LEU A 107 -6.13 7.33 3.73
CA LEU A 107 -6.77 6.02 3.82
C LEU A 107 -7.04 5.74 5.29
N THR A 108 -8.29 5.43 5.61
CA THR A 108 -8.63 5.03 6.98
C THR A 108 -8.58 3.52 7.09
N VAL A 109 -8.03 3.02 8.18
CA VAL A 109 -7.99 1.60 8.50
C VAL A 109 -8.97 1.32 9.65
N ASP A 110 -9.79 0.29 9.50
CA ASP A 110 -10.50 -0.31 10.62
C ASP A 110 -9.71 -1.52 11.10
N SER A 111 -9.09 -1.40 12.27
CA SER A 111 -8.30 -2.47 12.90
C SER A 111 -9.13 -3.69 13.32
N THR A 112 -10.44 -3.50 13.50
CA THR A 112 -11.38 -4.56 13.89
C THR A 112 -11.91 -5.37 12.71
N GLY A 113 -11.81 -4.83 11.49
CA GLY A 113 -12.31 -5.49 10.27
C GLY A 113 -13.82 -5.40 10.04
N THR A 114 -14.54 -4.59 10.82
CA THR A 114 -16.02 -4.52 10.76
C THR A 114 -16.53 -3.64 9.63
N LYS A 115 -15.75 -2.67 9.18
CA LYS A 115 -16.12 -1.66 8.17
C LYS A 115 -15.27 -1.73 6.91
N CYS A 116 -14.82 -2.93 6.53
CA CYS A 116 -14.00 -3.09 5.33
C CYS A 116 -14.74 -2.63 4.09
N VAL A 117 -14.08 -1.79 3.28
CA VAL A 117 -14.60 -1.40 1.98
C VAL A 117 -13.73 -1.97 0.87
N GLY A 118 -14.35 -2.18 -0.28
CA GLY A 118 -13.64 -2.64 -1.48
C GLY A 118 -12.88 -1.48 -2.11
N VAL A 119 -11.73 -1.79 -2.71
CA VAL A 119 -10.99 -0.86 -3.55
C VAL A 119 -11.32 -1.12 -5.01
N THR A 120 -11.39 -0.04 -5.79
CA THR A 120 -11.47 -0.17 -7.25
C THR A 120 -10.09 -0.52 -7.78
N LEU A 121 -10.00 -1.64 -8.50
CA LEU A 121 -8.75 -2.12 -9.08
C LEU A 121 -8.64 -1.62 -10.52
N THR A 122 -7.55 -0.91 -10.82
CA THR A 122 -7.21 -0.57 -12.20
C THR A 122 -5.90 -1.27 -12.57
N THR A 123 -5.96 -2.14 -13.57
CA THR A 123 -4.78 -2.80 -14.12
C THR A 123 -3.99 -1.82 -14.98
N VAL A 124 -2.72 -1.66 -14.67
CA VAL A 124 -1.79 -0.85 -15.46
C VAL A 124 -0.47 -1.59 -15.68
N THR A 125 0.27 -1.16 -16.70
CA THR A 125 1.64 -1.63 -16.91
C THR A 125 2.54 -1.08 -15.80
N PRO A 126 3.27 -1.95 -15.08
CA PRO A 126 4.28 -1.53 -14.12
C PRO A 126 5.19 -0.46 -14.68
N THR A 127 5.38 0.63 -13.94
CA THR A 127 6.50 1.54 -14.19
C THR A 127 7.68 1.10 -13.34
N ALA A 128 8.89 1.15 -13.89
CA ALA A 128 10.08 0.85 -13.10
C ALA A 128 10.17 1.80 -11.89
N PRO A 129 10.55 1.30 -10.69
CA PRO A 129 10.74 2.12 -9.50
C PRO A 129 11.74 3.26 -9.68
#